data_AF-A0A7X6CD18-F1
#
_entry.id   AF-A0A7X6CD18-F1
#
_cell.length_a   1.000
_cell.length_b   1.000
_cell.length_c   1.000
_cell.angle_alpha   90.00
_cell.angle_beta   90.00
_cell.angle_gamma   90.00
#
_symmetry.space_group_name_H-M   'P 1'
#
loop_
_entity.id
_entity.type
_entity.pdbx_description
1 polymer ?
#
loop_
_entity_poly.entity_id
_entity_poly.type
_entity_poly.pdbx_seq_one_letter_code
_entity_poly.pdbx_strand_id
1 'polypeptide(L)'
;MVVDVNYEERFWKILVRKDGELRSFKANFLINALGRSQFPHTKEKIYLDSLVGVAQFFQNVSDFAIDDRRTLIEATEVGWWYSAQLPRGKAIAVLMTDRDLLPVKPKDLEAYWKKSLLTTIYTIARVNFWHSANKLHIYDARTSYQDSFSGQQWLSVGDAAATYDPLSAQGIIKAISNGINAAHAIASSEFSHAVSFNDYNEALLSSFATYTTERHLYYDRERRWEHTSFWQRRQGNHKFLYA
;
A
#
# COMPACT_ATOMS: atom_id res chain seq x y z
N MET A 1 -12.71 17.03 0.09
CA MET A 1 -12.68 15.87 1.00
C MET A 1 -14.10 15.34 1.14
N VAL A 2 -14.31 14.03 0.99
CA VAL A 2 -15.60 13.41 1.30
C VAL A 2 -15.79 13.44 2.81
N VAL A 3 -16.88 14.02 3.28
CA VAL A 3 -17.19 14.17 4.70
C VAL A 3 -18.11 13.06 5.16
N ASP A 4 -19.14 12.77 4.37
CA ASP A 4 -20.17 11.79 4.70
C ASP A 4 -20.82 11.23 3.45
N VAL A 5 -21.33 10.00 3.53
CA VAL A 5 -22.07 9.33 2.46
C VAL A 5 -23.21 8.49 3.05
N ASN A 6 -24.43 8.75 2.60
CA ASN A 6 -25.61 8.04 3.06
C ASN A 6 -26.43 7.53 1.87
N TYR A 7 -26.99 6.35 2.02
CA TYR A 7 -27.86 5.76 1.01
C TYR A 7 -29.33 5.97 1.42
N GLU A 8 -30.05 6.78 0.65
CA GLU A 8 -31.42 7.19 0.93
C GLU A 8 -32.23 7.23 -0.37
N GLU A 9 -33.51 6.82 -0.33
CA GLU A 9 -34.44 6.95 -1.47
C GLU A 9 -33.92 6.34 -2.79
N ARG A 10 -33.10 5.27 -2.72
CA ARG A 10 -32.44 4.59 -3.86
C ARG A 10 -31.28 5.36 -4.52
N PHE A 11 -30.72 6.35 -3.83
CA PHE A 11 -29.54 7.07 -4.28
C PHE A 11 -28.54 7.27 -3.15
N TRP A 12 -27.27 7.41 -3.53
CA TRP A 12 -26.23 7.92 -2.66
C TRP A 12 -26.31 9.43 -2.56
N LYS A 13 -26.42 9.95 -1.34
CA LYS A 13 -26.16 11.36 -1.00
C LYS A 13 -24.72 11.46 -0.51
N ILE A 14 -23.94 12.34 -1.14
CA ILE A 14 -22.50 12.49 -0.88
C ILE A 14 -22.24 13.92 -0.44
N LEU A 15 -21.72 14.09 0.77
CA LEU A 15 -21.34 15.39 1.31
C LEU A 15 -19.84 15.61 1.11
N VAL A 16 -19.47 16.65 0.36
CA VAL A 16 -18.09 16.98 0.04
C VAL A 16 -17.76 18.37 0.59
N ARG A 17 -16.63 18.47 1.31
CA ARG A 17 -16.02 19.75 1.68
C ARG A 17 -15.00 20.17 0.62
N LYS A 18 -15.18 21.35 0.03
CA LYS A 18 -14.26 21.97 -0.93
C LYS A 18 -14.17 23.46 -0.65
N ASP A 19 -12.96 23.99 -0.52
CA ASP A 19 -12.70 25.42 -0.28
C ASP A 19 -13.44 26.01 0.95
N GLY A 20 -13.62 25.18 1.99
CA GLY A 20 -14.35 25.56 3.21
C GLY A 20 -15.87 25.39 3.12
N GLU A 21 -16.43 25.20 1.92
CA GLU A 21 -17.86 25.01 1.70
C GLU A 21 -18.26 23.53 1.69
N LEU A 22 -19.49 23.25 2.13
CA LEU A 22 -20.13 21.94 1.99
C LEU A 22 -21.01 21.90 0.74
N ARG A 23 -20.83 20.87 -0.08
CA ARG A 23 -21.63 20.61 -1.28
C ARG A 23 -22.19 19.20 -1.23
N SER A 24 -23.45 19.05 -1.65
CA SER A 24 -24.15 17.76 -1.69
C SER A 24 -24.32 17.31 -3.14
N PHE A 25 -24.06 16.02 -3.39
CA PHE A 25 -24.22 15.37 -4.68
C PHE A 25 -25.12 14.15 -4.54
N LYS A 26 -25.83 13.79 -5.61
CA LYS A 26 -26.60 12.54 -5.71
C LYS A 26 -25.98 11.65 -6.79
N ALA A 27 -25.92 10.35 -6.53
CA ALA A 27 -25.45 9.36 -7.49
C ALA A 27 -26.22 8.03 -7.35
N ASN A 28 -26.37 7.30 -8.46
CA ASN A 28 -26.92 5.94 -8.44
C ASN A 28 -25.94 4.93 -7.85
N PHE A 29 -24.64 5.15 -8.06
CA PHE A 29 -23.57 4.26 -7.59
C PHE A 29 -22.47 5.06 -6.91
N LEU A 30 -21.78 4.43 -5.96
CA LEU A 30 -20.66 5.01 -5.25
C LEU A 30 -19.42 4.12 -5.40
N ILE A 31 -18.32 4.70 -5.88
CA ILE A 31 -17.03 4.01 -5.98
C ILE A 31 -16.07 4.62 -4.96
N ASN A 32 -15.67 3.82 -3.97
CA ASN A 32 -14.62 4.20 -3.03
C ASN A 32 -13.24 3.97 -3.66
N ALA A 33 -12.63 5.06 -4.11
CA ALA A 33 -11.28 5.11 -4.65
C ALA A 33 -10.35 6.03 -3.81
N LEU A 34 -10.63 6.18 -2.51
CA LEU A 34 -9.87 7.05 -1.60
C LEU A 34 -8.50 6.49 -1.18
N GLY A 35 -8.11 5.35 -1.74
CA GLY A 35 -6.86 4.67 -1.41
C GLY A 35 -6.82 4.28 0.06
N ARG A 36 -5.73 4.64 0.75
CA ARG A 36 -5.51 4.25 2.14
C ARG A 36 -6.34 5.04 3.16
N SER A 37 -7.01 6.11 2.74
CA SER A 37 -7.87 6.92 3.61
C SER A 37 -9.12 6.17 4.04
N GLN A 38 -9.65 6.51 5.23
CA GLN A 38 -10.92 5.96 5.71
C GLN A 38 -12.06 6.43 4.81
N PHE A 39 -12.93 5.49 4.44
CA PHE A 39 -14.16 5.79 3.73
C PHE A 39 -15.33 5.76 4.73
N PRO A 40 -16.16 6.81 4.81
CA PRO A 40 -17.16 6.93 5.88
C PRO A 40 -18.21 5.82 5.93
N HIS A 41 -18.45 5.13 4.81
CA HIS A 41 -19.47 4.07 4.73
C HIS A 41 -18.98 2.67 5.14
N THR A 42 -17.68 2.42 5.04
CA THR A 42 -17.12 1.07 5.25
C THR A 42 -16.62 0.89 6.67
N LYS A 43 -16.70 -0.35 7.15
CA LYS A 43 -16.08 -0.80 8.40
C LYS A 43 -14.55 -0.62 8.38
N GLU A 44 -13.95 -0.85 9.54
CA GLU A 44 -12.50 -0.81 9.74
C GLU A 44 -11.78 -1.83 8.84
N LYS A 45 -10.55 -1.53 8.43
CA LYS A 45 -9.72 -2.44 7.63
C LYS A 45 -9.12 -3.52 8.53
N ILE A 46 -9.08 -4.76 8.05
CA ILE A 46 -8.30 -5.83 8.67
C ILE A 46 -6.86 -5.73 8.19
N TYR A 47 -5.92 -5.55 9.13
CA TYR A 47 -4.48 -5.51 8.85
C TYR A 47 -3.84 -6.87 9.14
N LEU A 48 -2.98 -7.34 8.23
CA LEU A 48 -2.31 -8.64 8.34
C LEU A 48 -0.86 -8.55 8.83
N ASP A 49 -0.31 -7.34 8.88
CA ASP A 49 1.06 -7.07 9.34
C ASP A 49 1.20 -5.64 9.87
N SER A 50 2.40 -5.30 10.32
CA SER A 50 2.78 -3.97 10.82
C SER A 50 3.83 -3.28 9.93
N LEU A 51 3.88 -3.63 8.63
CA LEU A 51 4.90 -3.15 7.71
C LEU A 51 4.81 -1.62 7.51
N VAL A 52 5.96 -0.96 7.60
CA VAL A 52 6.13 0.47 7.32
C VAL A 52 7.35 0.69 6.43
N GLY A 53 7.27 1.71 5.56
CA GLY A 53 8.38 2.18 4.76
C GLY A 53 8.96 3.46 5.34
N VAL A 54 10.23 3.44 5.77
CA VAL A 54 10.98 4.63 6.20
C VAL A 54 11.87 5.09 5.07
N ALA A 55 11.48 6.18 4.42
CA ALA A 55 12.08 6.69 3.21
C ALA A 55 12.96 7.92 3.44
N GLN A 56 14.06 7.98 2.71
CA GLN A 56 14.82 9.22 2.51
C GLN A 56 15.00 9.48 1.02
N PHE A 57 14.83 10.75 0.64
CA PHE A 57 15.11 11.25 -0.70
C PHE A 57 16.48 11.91 -0.72
N PHE A 58 17.23 11.63 -1.78
CA PHE A 58 18.57 12.10 -2.02
C PHE A 58 18.61 12.98 -3.26
N GLN A 59 19.55 13.92 -3.28
CA GLN A 59 19.82 14.75 -4.45
C GLN A 59 21.28 14.56 -4.86
N ASN A 60 21.47 14.38 -6.16
CA ASN A 60 22.81 14.23 -6.71
C ASN A 60 23.55 15.56 -6.60
N VAL A 61 24.82 15.48 -6.26
CA VAL A 61 25.76 16.61 -6.24
C VAL A 61 26.89 16.44 -7.25
N SER A 62 26.94 15.31 -7.95
CA SER A 62 27.95 15.03 -8.96
C SER A 62 27.34 14.99 -10.37
N ASP A 63 28.12 15.41 -11.35
CA ASP A 63 27.78 15.23 -12.77
C ASP A 63 27.91 13.77 -13.24
N PHE A 64 28.46 12.90 -12.38
CA PHE A 64 28.62 11.47 -12.61
C PHE A 64 27.45 10.70 -11.98
N ALA A 65 26.29 10.72 -12.64
CA ALA A 65 25.20 9.81 -12.32
C ALA A 65 25.32 8.55 -13.18
N ILE A 66 25.56 7.40 -12.57
CA ILE A 66 25.27 6.10 -13.21
C ILE A 66 23.76 6.09 -13.45
N ASP A 67 23.26 6.05 -14.69
CA ASP A 67 21.82 6.01 -15.00
C ASP A 67 21.26 4.59 -14.86
N ASP A 68 21.12 4.10 -13.63
CA ASP A 68 20.47 2.83 -13.32
C ASP A 68 19.03 3.05 -12.85
N ARG A 69 18.10 2.97 -13.81
CA ARG A 69 16.66 3.17 -13.59
C ARG A 69 15.93 1.96 -13.04
N ARG A 70 16.64 0.87 -12.71
CA ARG A 70 16.02 -0.32 -12.14
C ARG A 70 15.71 -0.10 -10.68
N THR A 71 14.55 -0.59 -10.25
CA THR A 71 14.29 -0.84 -8.83
C THR A 71 15.25 -1.91 -8.30
N LEU A 72 15.86 -1.66 -7.14
CA LEU A 72 16.66 -2.64 -6.42
C LEU A 72 15.99 -2.98 -5.10
N ILE A 73 15.87 -4.27 -4.85
CA ILE A 73 15.43 -4.84 -3.57
C ILE A 73 16.63 -5.53 -2.92
N GLU A 74 16.89 -5.21 -1.66
CA GLU A 74 17.98 -5.82 -0.89
C GLU A 74 17.49 -6.23 0.50
N ALA A 75 17.44 -7.53 0.74
CA ALA A 75 17.12 -8.08 2.05
C ALA A 75 18.27 -7.84 3.04
N THR A 76 17.92 -7.53 4.29
CA THR A 76 18.82 -7.30 5.43
C THR A 76 18.25 -7.93 6.70
N GLU A 77 19.01 -7.97 7.79
CA GLU A 77 18.55 -8.53 9.06
C GLU A 77 17.25 -7.90 9.58
N VAL A 78 17.09 -6.58 9.42
CA VAL A 78 15.99 -5.82 10.02
C VAL A 78 14.80 -5.61 9.08
N GLY A 79 14.83 -6.17 7.88
CA GLY A 79 13.86 -5.84 6.83
C GLY A 79 14.44 -5.96 5.44
N TRP A 80 13.86 -5.23 4.49
CA TRP A 80 14.43 -5.11 3.15
C TRP A 80 14.44 -3.66 2.70
N TRP A 81 15.35 -3.35 1.79
CA TRP A 81 15.52 -2.05 1.22
C TRP A 81 14.96 -2.01 -0.19
N TYR A 82 14.22 -0.95 -0.48
CA TYR A 82 13.90 -0.53 -1.83
C TYR A 82 14.75 0.69 -2.17
N SER A 83 15.46 0.65 -3.30
CA SER A 83 16.13 1.84 -3.83
C SER A 83 15.96 2.00 -5.33
N ALA A 84 15.80 3.25 -5.75
CA ALA A 84 15.67 3.62 -7.15
C ALA A 84 16.25 5.00 -7.39
N GLN A 85 16.83 5.18 -8.58
CA GLN A 85 17.12 6.50 -9.09
C GLN A 85 15.85 7.09 -9.70
N LEU A 86 15.64 8.36 -9.40
CA LEU A 86 14.48 9.14 -9.81
C LEU A 86 14.92 10.19 -10.85
N PRO A 87 13.99 10.66 -11.70
CA PRO A 87 14.29 11.74 -12.64
C PRO A 87 14.87 12.99 -11.95
N ARG A 88 15.66 13.75 -12.70
CA ARG A 88 16.25 15.04 -12.28
C ARG A 88 17.29 14.90 -11.15
N GLY A 89 18.14 13.88 -11.23
CA GLY A 89 19.23 13.70 -10.27
C GLY A 89 18.72 13.51 -8.85
N LYS A 90 17.64 12.75 -8.68
CA LYS A 90 17.11 12.36 -7.37
C LYS A 90 17.28 10.86 -7.18
N ALA A 91 17.31 10.42 -5.93
CA ALA A 91 17.21 9.01 -5.60
C ALA A 91 16.37 8.82 -4.35
N ILE A 92 15.91 7.60 -4.13
CA ILE A 92 15.19 7.20 -2.93
C ILE A 92 15.78 5.91 -2.38
N ALA A 93 15.91 5.85 -1.06
CA ALA A 93 16.11 4.61 -0.32
C ALA A 93 15.00 4.49 0.72
N VAL A 94 14.41 3.30 0.84
CA VAL A 94 13.32 3.02 1.75
C VAL A 94 13.64 1.73 2.50
N LEU A 95 13.74 1.83 3.82
CA LEU A 95 13.77 0.67 4.69
C LEU A 95 12.34 0.21 4.93
N MET A 96 12.03 -1.01 4.54
CA MET A 96 10.77 -1.69 4.81
C MET A 96 10.97 -2.60 6.02
N THR A 97 10.30 -2.29 7.12
CA THR A 97 10.40 -3.02 8.40
C THR A 97 9.09 -2.94 9.17
N ASP A 98 8.99 -3.59 10.33
CA ASP A 98 7.80 -3.49 11.17
C ASP A 98 7.83 -2.27 12.07
N ARG A 99 6.66 -1.66 12.29
CA ARG A 99 6.51 -0.42 13.05
C ARG A 99 7.11 -0.51 14.46
N ASP A 100 6.97 -1.66 15.11
CA ASP A 100 7.44 -1.89 16.48
C ASP A 100 8.95 -2.15 16.59
N LEU A 101 9.63 -2.40 15.47
CA LEU A 101 11.10 -2.53 15.42
C LEU A 101 11.81 -1.16 15.33
N LEU A 102 11.05 -0.09 15.12
CA LEU A 102 11.60 1.25 14.92
C LEU A 102 11.64 2.06 16.22
N PRO A 103 12.67 2.91 16.42
CA PRO A 103 12.67 3.88 17.50
C PRO A 103 11.51 4.87 17.36
N VAL A 104 10.92 5.24 18.51
CA VAL A 104 9.80 6.20 18.57
C VAL A 104 10.27 7.65 18.41
N LYS A 105 11.45 7.99 18.95
CA LYS A 105 11.98 9.35 18.92
C LYS A 105 12.58 9.66 17.54
N PRO A 106 12.28 10.83 16.93
CA PRO A 106 12.78 11.16 15.59
C PRO A 106 14.30 11.10 15.42
N LYS A 107 15.08 11.57 16.41
CA LYS A 107 16.55 11.53 16.36
C LYS A 107 17.10 10.11 16.37
N ASP A 108 16.51 9.24 17.21
CA ASP A 108 16.91 7.84 17.32
C ASP A 108 16.53 7.07 16.06
N LEU A 109 15.37 7.38 15.47
CA LEU A 109 14.93 6.83 14.20
C LEU A 109 15.90 7.20 13.07
N GLU A 110 16.34 8.45 13.01
CA GLU A 110 17.31 8.90 12.01
C GLU A 110 18.65 8.18 12.17
N ALA A 111 19.16 8.07 13.39
CA ALA A 111 20.39 7.34 13.68
C ALA A 111 20.27 5.84 13.34
N TYR A 112 19.15 5.22 13.71
CA TYR A 112 18.85 3.83 13.37
C TYR A 112 18.79 3.61 11.86
N TRP A 113 18.06 4.47 11.13
CA TRP A 113 17.93 4.37 9.68
C TRP A 113 19.29 4.49 8.98
N LYS A 114 20.13 5.46 9.38
CA LYS A 114 21.49 5.63 8.84
C LYS A 114 22.35 4.41 9.13
N LYS A 115 22.32 3.89 10.36
CA LYS A 115 23.06 2.69 10.74
C LYS A 115 22.61 1.47 9.92
N SER A 116 21.31 1.28 9.74
CA SER A 116 20.75 0.19 8.93
C SER A 116 21.06 0.33 7.45
N LEU A 117 21.20 1.55 6.92
CA LEU A 117 21.63 1.76 5.54
C LEU A 117 23.09 1.33 5.34
N LEU A 118 23.96 1.61 6.33
CA LEU A 118 25.38 1.26 6.26
C LEU A 118 25.64 -0.26 6.34
N THR A 119 24.66 -1.07 6.72
CA THR A 119 24.78 -2.55 6.66
C THR A 119 24.41 -3.13 5.30
N THR A 120 23.88 -2.31 4.38
CA THR A 120 23.60 -2.72 3.00
C THR A 120 24.87 -2.71 2.16
N ILE A 121 24.86 -3.44 1.03
CA ILE A 121 25.95 -3.45 0.05
C ILE A 121 25.49 -2.67 -1.19
N TYR A 122 24.35 -3.04 -1.76
CA TYR A 122 23.91 -2.50 -3.05
C TYR A 122 23.15 -1.17 -2.91
N THR A 123 22.33 -1.05 -1.88
CA THR A 123 21.54 0.13 -1.58
C THR A 123 22.44 1.31 -1.22
N ILE A 124 23.41 1.12 -0.31
CA ILE A 124 24.38 2.17 0.03
C ILE A 124 25.18 2.58 -1.20
N ALA A 125 25.67 1.64 -2.03
CA ALA A 125 26.43 1.96 -3.24
C ALA A 125 25.65 2.88 -4.20
N ARG A 126 24.31 2.78 -4.23
CA ARG A 126 23.43 3.64 -5.03
C ARG A 126 23.30 5.06 -4.49
N VAL A 127 23.40 5.26 -3.18
CA VAL A 127 23.12 6.55 -2.52
C VAL A 127 24.33 7.19 -1.82
N ASN A 128 25.49 6.51 -1.75
CA ASN A 128 26.65 6.95 -0.97
C ASN A 128 27.26 8.28 -1.44
N PHE A 129 27.11 8.61 -2.72
CA PHE A 129 27.63 9.85 -3.32
C PHE A 129 26.64 11.02 -3.28
N TRP A 130 25.50 10.87 -2.60
CA TRP A 130 24.38 11.78 -2.71
C TRP A 130 24.20 12.56 -1.41
N HIS A 131 23.90 13.86 -1.52
CA HIS A 131 23.52 14.63 -0.35
C HIS A 131 22.09 14.29 0.04
N SER A 132 21.87 13.96 1.31
CA SER A 132 20.53 13.76 1.82
C SER A 132 19.78 15.08 1.75
N ALA A 133 18.71 15.14 0.96
CA ALA A 133 18.01 16.39 0.74
C ALA A 133 17.05 16.74 1.89
N ASN A 134 16.60 15.76 2.68
CA ASN A 134 15.41 15.91 3.55
C ASN A 134 15.38 15.01 4.80
N LYS A 135 14.43 15.32 5.70
CA LYS A 135 13.97 14.48 6.82
C LYS A 135 13.49 13.09 6.35
N LEU A 136 13.46 12.13 7.26
CA LEU A 136 12.82 10.84 6.99
C LEU A 136 11.30 11.00 6.81
N HIS A 137 10.74 10.21 5.91
CA HIS A 137 9.31 10.08 5.68
C HIS A 137 8.88 8.66 6.05
N ILE A 138 7.81 8.53 6.83
CA ILE A 138 7.24 7.23 7.19
C ILE A 138 5.95 7.04 6.42
N TYR A 139 5.87 5.94 5.70
CA TYR A 139 4.69 5.53 4.96
C TYR A 139 4.14 4.23 5.55
N ASP A 140 2.82 4.19 5.72
CA ASP A 140 2.14 2.94 5.95
C ASP A 140 2.35 2.04 4.74
N ALA A 141 2.83 0.82 4.97
CA ALA A 141 3.06 -0.18 3.94
C ALA A 141 2.32 -1.49 4.26
N ARG A 142 1.40 -1.46 5.25
CA ARG A 142 0.74 -2.66 5.74
C ARG A 142 -0.08 -3.36 4.67
N THR A 143 -0.12 -4.68 4.75
CA THR A 143 -1.11 -5.50 4.04
C THR A 143 -2.45 -5.39 4.76
N SER A 144 -3.51 -5.07 4.03
CA SER A 144 -4.87 -4.96 4.60
C SER A 144 -5.96 -5.22 3.56
N TYR A 145 -7.17 -5.48 4.03
CA TYR A 145 -8.36 -5.56 3.20
C TYR A 145 -9.59 -5.07 3.98
N GLN A 146 -10.65 -4.69 3.28
CA GLN A 146 -11.96 -4.40 3.88
C GLN A 146 -12.77 -5.68 4.06
N ASP A 147 -13.50 -5.81 5.17
CA ASP A 147 -14.42 -6.92 5.44
C ASP A 147 -15.45 -7.16 4.32
N SER A 148 -15.79 -6.10 3.59
CA SER A 148 -16.56 -6.19 2.35
C SER A 148 -16.00 -5.19 1.35
N PHE A 149 -15.83 -5.60 0.09
CA PHE A 149 -15.40 -4.71 -0.99
C PHE A 149 -16.57 -4.04 -1.70
N SER A 150 -17.80 -4.46 -1.44
CA SER A 150 -19.01 -3.88 -2.04
C SER A 150 -20.25 -4.09 -1.19
N GLY A 151 -21.32 -3.42 -1.58
CA GLY A 151 -22.66 -3.63 -1.04
C GLY A 151 -23.70 -3.00 -1.95
N GLN A 152 -24.83 -2.60 -1.39
CA GLN A 152 -25.93 -1.99 -2.13
C GLN A 152 -25.45 -0.79 -2.95
N GLN A 153 -25.28 -0.96 -4.27
CA GLN A 153 -24.84 0.10 -5.19
C GLN A 153 -23.55 0.85 -4.78
N TRP A 154 -22.67 0.20 -4.02
CA TRP A 154 -21.33 0.73 -3.76
C TRP A 154 -20.27 -0.35 -3.89
N LEU A 155 -19.07 0.04 -4.28
CA LEU A 155 -17.90 -0.82 -4.32
C LEU A 155 -16.61 -0.04 -4.00
N SER A 156 -15.58 -0.73 -3.55
CA SER A 156 -14.24 -0.21 -3.30
C SER A 156 -13.27 -0.73 -4.37
N VAL A 157 -12.30 0.10 -4.75
CA VAL A 157 -11.25 -0.24 -5.74
C VAL A 157 -9.86 0.09 -5.19
N GLY A 158 -8.83 -0.57 -5.72
CA GLY A 158 -7.44 -0.23 -5.40
C GLY A 158 -7.13 -0.37 -3.91
N ASP A 159 -6.39 0.58 -3.35
CA ASP A 159 -5.99 0.57 -1.92
C ASP A 159 -7.15 0.88 -0.96
N ALA A 160 -8.28 1.36 -1.49
CA ALA A 160 -9.51 1.48 -0.72
C ALA A 160 -10.09 0.08 -0.41
N ALA A 161 -10.03 -0.84 -1.37
CA ALA A 161 -10.47 -2.23 -1.18
C ALA A 161 -9.45 -3.05 -0.36
N ALA A 162 -8.21 -3.14 -0.84
CA ALA A 162 -7.15 -3.91 -0.19
C ALA A 162 -5.77 -3.30 -0.47
N THR A 163 -4.87 -3.29 0.51
CA THR A 163 -3.49 -2.82 0.36
C THR A 163 -2.53 -4.01 0.30
N TYR A 164 -1.61 -3.98 -0.67
CA TYR A 164 -0.62 -5.05 -0.88
C TYR A 164 0.74 -4.57 -0.37
N ASP A 165 1.57 -5.52 0.04
CA ASP A 165 2.97 -5.34 0.38
C ASP A 165 3.70 -4.80 -0.87
N PRO A 166 4.47 -3.69 -0.74
CA PRO A 166 5.18 -3.10 -1.87
C PRO A 166 6.17 -4.03 -2.56
N LEU A 167 6.62 -5.13 -1.91
CA LEU A 167 7.47 -6.16 -2.52
C LEU A 167 6.82 -6.79 -3.75
N SER A 168 5.48 -6.85 -3.79
CA SER A 168 4.72 -7.37 -4.94
C SER A 168 4.84 -6.49 -6.19
N ALA A 169 5.08 -5.18 -6.04
CA ALA A 169 4.95 -4.18 -7.09
C ALA A 169 3.57 -4.17 -7.81
N GLN A 170 2.51 -4.74 -7.20
CA GLN A 170 1.21 -4.92 -7.85
C GLN A 170 0.21 -3.77 -7.60
N GLY A 171 0.48 -2.84 -6.67
CA GLY A 171 -0.52 -1.87 -6.19
C GLY A 171 -1.21 -1.05 -7.29
N ILE A 172 -0.45 -0.52 -8.25
CA ILE A 172 -1.00 0.29 -9.36
C ILE A 172 -1.77 -0.56 -10.36
N ILE A 173 -1.19 -1.69 -10.79
CA ILE A 173 -1.81 -2.58 -11.78
C ILE A 173 -3.14 -3.11 -11.22
N LYS A 174 -3.15 -3.58 -9.98
CA LYS A 174 -4.35 -4.00 -9.25
C LYS A 174 -5.39 -2.88 -9.20
N ALA A 175 -5.01 -1.65 -8.86
CA ALA A 175 -5.96 -0.54 -8.78
C ALA A 175 -6.64 -0.23 -10.14
N ILE A 176 -5.88 -0.30 -11.24
CA ILE A 176 -6.42 -0.12 -12.59
C ILE A 176 -7.37 -1.28 -12.93
N SER A 177 -6.95 -2.53 -12.72
CA SER A 177 -7.79 -3.71 -12.98
C SER A 177 -9.07 -3.69 -12.15
N ASN A 178 -9.02 -3.30 -10.87
CA ASN A 178 -10.22 -3.14 -10.05
C ASN A 178 -11.15 -2.08 -10.61
N GLY A 179 -10.62 -0.93 -11.07
CA GLY A 179 -11.43 0.13 -11.68
C GLY A 179 -12.16 -0.33 -12.95
N ILE A 180 -11.48 -1.10 -13.81
CA ILE A 180 -12.08 -1.69 -15.02
C ILE A 180 -13.19 -2.68 -14.63
N ASN A 181 -12.91 -3.61 -13.71
CA ASN A 181 -13.87 -4.61 -13.28
C ASN A 181 -15.09 -3.98 -12.59
N ALA A 182 -14.88 -2.93 -11.79
CA ALA A 182 -15.94 -2.16 -11.18
C ALA A 182 -16.85 -1.49 -12.23
N ALA A 183 -16.27 -0.89 -13.27
CA ALA A 183 -17.04 -0.29 -14.35
C ALA A 183 -17.89 -1.34 -15.07
N HIS A 184 -17.33 -2.52 -15.35
CA HIS A 184 -18.09 -3.63 -15.94
C HIS A 184 -19.23 -4.10 -15.03
N ALA A 185 -18.96 -4.30 -13.74
CA ALA A 185 -19.98 -4.74 -12.76
C ALA A 185 -21.15 -3.74 -12.65
N ILE A 186 -20.85 -2.44 -12.69
CA ILE A 186 -21.88 -1.39 -12.71
C ILE A 186 -22.64 -1.40 -14.04
N ALA A 187 -21.95 -1.49 -15.18
CA ALA A 187 -22.58 -1.47 -16.49
C ALA A 187 -23.48 -2.69 -16.76
N SER A 188 -23.13 -3.86 -16.20
CA SER A 188 -23.95 -5.07 -16.28
C SER A 188 -25.10 -5.11 -15.29
N SER A 189 -25.18 -4.16 -14.35
CA SER A 189 -26.25 -4.14 -13.37
C SER A 189 -27.54 -3.60 -13.99
N GLU A 190 -28.62 -4.37 -13.89
CA GLU A 190 -29.93 -3.85 -14.25
C GLU A 190 -30.35 -2.80 -13.22
N PHE A 191 -30.70 -1.60 -13.68
CA PHE A 191 -31.15 -0.48 -12.83
C PHE A 191 -32.46 -0.75 -12.06
N SER A 192 -32.95 -1.99 -12.11
CA SER A 192 -34.31 -2.39 -11.78
C SER A 192 -34.41 -3.35 -10.60
N HIS A 193 -33.47 -3.36 -9.63
CA HIS A 193 -33.65 -3.58 -8.17
C HIS A 193 -32.30 -3.95 -7.52
N ALA A 194 -32.22 -3.93 -6.18
CA ALA A 194 -31.06 -4.18 -5.31
C ALA A 194 -29.83 -4.84 -5.99
N VAL A 195 -28.95 -4.02 -6.57
CA VAL A 195 -27.73 -4.49 -7.23
C VAL A 195 -26.74 -4.94 -6.17
N SER A 196 -26.49 -6.25 -6.12
CA SER A 196 -25.37 -6.82 -5.38
C SER A 196 -24.20 -7.10 -6.32
N PHE A 197 -22.99 -6.82 -5.87
CA PHE A 197 -21.75 -7.04 -6.62
C PHE A 197 -21.01 -8.29 -6.12
N ASN A 198 -21.73 -9.41 -5.96
CA ASN A 198 -21.17 -10.64 -5.40
C ASN A 198 -19.98 -11.17 -6.22
N ASP A 199 -20.13 -11.27 -7.54
CA ASP A 199 -19.06 -11.74 -8.43
C ASP A 199 -17.81 -10.84 -8.35
N TYR A 200 -18.00 -9.53 -8.18
CA TYR A 200 -16.90 -8.58 -7.97
C TYR A 200 -16.21 -8.82 -6.63
N ASN A 201 -16.99 -9.01 -5.56
CA ASN A 201 -16.47 -9.34 -4.22
C ASN A 201 -15.64 -10.64 -4.25
N GLU A 202 -16.17 -11.71 -4.86
CA GLU A 202 -15.49 -13.01 -4.98
C GLU A 202 -14.19 -12.90 -5.78
N ALA A 203 -14.20 -12.17 -6.90
CA ALA A 203 -13.00 -11.95 -7.71
C ALA A 203 -11.91 -11.19 -6.94
N LEU A 204 -12.28 -10.17 -6.16
CA LEU A 204 -11.33 -9.43 -5.32
C LEU A 204 -10.77 -10.30 -4.18
N LEU A 205 -11.61 -11.09 -3.51
CA LEU A 205 -11.18 -12.03 -2.48
C LEU A 205 -10.19 -13.05 -3.04
N SER A 206 -10.51 -13.65 -4.19
CA SER A 206 -9.63 -14.61 -4.87
C SER A 206 -8.28 -13.99 -5.27
N SER A 207 -8.31 -12.76 -5.81
CA SER A 207 -7.09 -12.01 -6.14
C SER A 207 -6.24 -11.73 -4.90
N PHE A 208 -6.88 -11.33 -3.79
CA PHE A 208 -6.19 -11.08 -2.52
C PHE A 208 -5.58 -12.36 -1.94
N ALA A 209 -6.30 -13.47 -1.95
CA ALA A 209 -5.80 -14.77 -1.51
C ALA A 209 -4.55 -15.18 -2.31
N THR A 210 -4.62 -15.09 -3.65
CA THR A 210 -3.50 -15.37 -4.56
C THR A 210 -2.28 -14.51 -4.20
N TYR A 211 -2.46 -13.20 -4.07
CA TYR A 211 -1.40 -12.28 -3.65
C TYR A 211 -0.79 -12.67 -2.30
N THR A 212 -1.60 -13.04 -1.31
CA THR A 212 -1.08 -13.40 0.01
C THR A 212 -0.22 -14.66 -0.03
N THR A 213 -0.58 -15.63 -0.87
CA THR A 213 0.24 -16.83 -1.11
C THR A 213 1.55 -16.46 -1.80
N GLU A 214 1.51 -15.64 -2.86
CA GLU A 214 2.72 -15.17 -3.54
C GLU A 214 3.66 -14.41 -2.60
N ARG A 215 3.12 -13.48 -1.81
CA ARG A 215 3.87 -12.72 -0.80
C ARG A 215 4.62 -13.65 0.15
N HIS A 216 3.96 -14.67 0.68
CA HIS A 216 4.58 -15.64 1.57
C HIS A 216 5.72 -16.39 0.88
N LEU A 217 5.49 -16.87 -0.36
CA LEU A 217 6.53 -17.53 -1.17
C LEU A 217 7.75 -16.64 -1.41
N TYR A 218 7.58 -15.32 -1.57
CA TYR A 218 8.70 -14.40 -1.71
C TYR A 218 9.49 -14.23 -0.41
N TYR A 219 8.81 -14.04 0.73
CA TYR A 219 9.48 -13.90 2.03
C TYR A 219 10.20 -15.20 2.46
N ASP A 220 9.68 -16.36 2.09
CA ASP A 220 10.25 -17.68 2.37
C ASP A 220 11.55 -17.99 1.61
N ARG A 221 11.91 -17.17 0.61
CA ARG A 221 13.18 -17.34 -0.12
C ARG A 221 14.39 -16.85 0.66
N GLU A 222 14.21 -15.90 1.57
CA GLU A 222 15.30 -15.42 2.41
C GLU A 222 15.50 -16.38 3.59
N ARG A 223 16.73 -16.87 3.80
CA ARG A 223 17.02 -17.84 4.87
C ARG A 223 18.14 -17.38 5.81
N ARG A 224 18.82 -16.28 5.49
CA ARG A 224 19.96 -15.78 6.29
C ARG A 224 19.55 -15.24 7.66
N TRP A 225 18.30 -14.81 7.82
CA TRP A 225 17.82 -14.10 9.01
C TRP A 225 16.52 -14.67 9.60
N GLU A 226 16.29 -15.97 9.40
CA GLU A 226 15.08 -16.68 9.86
C GLU A 226 14.83 -16.61 11.37
N HIS A 227 15.82 -16.20 12.17
CA HIS A 227 15.69 -16.05 13.63
C HIS A 227 15.31 -14.64 14.08
N THR A 228 15.27 -13.67 13.16
CA THR A 228 15.01 -12.28 13.50
C THR A 228 13.52 -11.97 13.38
N SER A 229 13.02 -11.04 14.21
CA SER A 229 11.59 -10.79 14.36
C SER A 229 10.89 -10.45 13.05
N PHE A 230 11.50 -9.62 12.19
CA PHE A 230 10.92 -9.22 10.90
C PHE A 230 10.64 -10.41 9.98
N TRP A 231 11.62 -11.30 9.83
CA TRP A 231 11.57 -12.45 8.92
C TRP A 231 10.72 -13.58 9.51
N GLN A 232 10.84 -13.86 10.82
CA GLN A 232 10.01 -14.86 11.51
C GLN A 232 8.51 -14.61 11.33
N ARG A 233 8.07 -13.34 11.44
CA ARG A 233 6.66 -12.96 11.30
C ARG A 233 6.09 -13.21 9.90
N ARG A 234 6.94 -13.30 8.89
CA ARG A 234 6.54 -13.42 7.47
C ARG A 234 6.78 -14.82 6.90
N GLN A 235 7.69 -15.56 7.51
CA GLN A 235 8.04 -16.94 7.18
C GLN A 235 7.33 -17.97 8.05
N GLY A 236 6.74 -17.53 9.17
CA GLY A 236 5.95 -18.38 10.04
C GLY A 236 4.69 -18.90 9.35
N ASN A 237 4.31 -20.13 9.68
CA ASN A 237 3.08 -20.79 9.23
C ASN A 237 1.83 -20.08 9.79
N HIS A 238 1.45 -18.95 9.21
CA HIS A 238 0.11 -18.44 9.38
C HIS A 238 -0.80 -19.23 8.43
N LYS A 239 -1.56 -20.18 9.01
CA LYS A 239 -2.69 -20.82 8.32
C LYS A 239 -3.50 -19.72 7.63
N PHE A 240 -3.52 -19.72 6.31
CA PHE A 240 -4.37 -18.81 5.54
C PHE A 240 -5.81 -19.06 5.95
N LEU A 241 -6.43 -18.07 6.62
CA LEU A 241 -7.84 -18.08 7.00
C LEU A 241 -8.71 -17.74 5.80
N TYR A 242 -8.68 -18.56 4.75
CA TYR A 242 -9.68 -18.50 3.68
C TYR A 242 -9.90 -19.92 3.16
N ALA A 243 -10.76 -20.66 3.88
CA ALA A 243 -11.49 -21.81 3.38
C ALA A 243 -12.98 -21.48 3.47
#